data_AF-A0A3M0XVA4-F1
#
_entry.id   AF-A0A3M0XVA4-F1
#
_cell.length_a   1.000
_cell.length_b   1.000
_cell.length_c   1.000
_cell.angle_alpha   90.00
_cell.angle_beta   90.00
_cell.angle_gamma   90.00
#
_symmetry.space_group_name_H-M   'P 1'
#
loop_
_entity.id
_entity.type
_entity.pdbx_description
1 polymer ?
#
loop_
_entity_poly.entity_id
_entity_poly.type
_entity_poly.pdbx_seq_one_letter_code
_entity_poly.pdbx_strand_id
1 'polypeptide(L)'
;MSTPRRVRIGELELGNDRPLVLIAGPCALESRAHALETAHALCEITARLGLGLIYKSSFDKANRTSLGANRGIGMTAGLPILAEVREVHGCPVITDVHGPDQCAPVAEAVDVLQIPAFL
;
A
#
# COMPACT_ATOMS: atom_id res chain seq x y z
N MET A 1 -6.38 -20.45 24.00
CA MET A 1 -6.04 -19.35 23.07
C MET A 1 -5.89 -19.95 21.68
N SER A 2 -6.46 -19.32 20.64
CA SER A 2 -6.34 -19.83 19.25
C SER A 2 -4.89 -19.72 18.77
N THR A 3 -4.42 -20.70 18.00
CA THR A 3 -3.15 -20.60 17.28
C THR A 3 -3.19 -19.38 16.34
N PRO A 4 -2.19 -18.49 16.36
CA PRO A 4 -2.14 -17.33 15.47
C PRO A 4 -2.13 -17.75 14.01
N ARG A 5 -2.92 -17.06 13.18
CA ARG A 5 -2.85 -17.22 11.72
C ARG A 5 -1.63 -16.50 11.19
N ARG A 6 -0.98 -17.10 10.19
CA ARG A 6 0.18 -16.53 9.51
C ARG A 6 -0.16 -16.25 8.06
N VAL A 7 0.26 -15.09 7.56
CA VAL A 7 0.05 -14.65 6.17
C VAL A 7 1.41 -14.27 5.60
N ARG A 8 1.73 -14.75 4.40
CA ARG A 8 2.97 -14.40 3.70
C ARG A 8 2.70 -13.38 2.61
N ILE A 9 3.51 -12.33 2.57
CA ILE A 9 3.47 -11.27 1.56
C ILE A 9 4.90 -11.04 1.10
N GLY A 10 5.24 -11.57 -0.07
CA GLY A 10 6.65 -11.70 -0.48
C GLY A 10 7.46 -12.45 0.58
N GLU A 11 8.56 -11.84 1.01
CA GLU A 11 9.45 -12.39 2.06
C GLU A 11 8.97 -12.11 3.49
N LEU A 12 7.89 -11.33 3.67
CA LEU A 12 7.35 -11.01 4.99
C LEU A 12 6.41 -12.12 5.48
N GLU A 13 6.54 -12.51 6.75
CA GLU A 13 5.59 -13.39 7.43
C GLU A 13 4.88 -12.64 8.56
N LEU A 14 3.62 -12.30 8.34
CA LEU A 14 2.78 -11.56 9.28
C LEU A 14 2.06 -12.53 10.21
N GLY A 15 2.01 -12.20 11.49
CA GLY A 15 1.28 -12.95 12.51
C GLY A 15 1.36 -12.25 13.86
N ASN A 16 0.38 -12.49 14.73
CA ASN A 16 0.34 -11.90 16.07
C ASN A 16 1.48 -12.40 16.99
N ASP A 17 2.18 -13.46 16.58
CA ASP A 17 3.36 -14.05 17.22
C ASP A 17 4.66 -13.78 16.46
N ARG A 18 4.65 -12.86 15.49
CA ARG A 18 5.81 -12.50 14.65
C ARG A 18 6.31 -11.08 14.95
N PRO A 19 7.54 -10.74 14.53
CA PRO A 19 8.02 -9.37 14.61
C PRO A 19 7.07 -8.38 13.94
N LEU A 20 7.05 -7.14 14.44
CA LEU A 20 6.20 -6.08 13.88
C LEU A 20 6.57 -5.81 12.42
N VAL A 21 5.54 -5.80 11.57
CA VAL A 21 5.60 -5.27 10.20
C VAL A 21 4.82 -3.95 10.18
N LEU A 22 5.46 -2.89 9.69
CA LEU A 22 4.87 -1.57 9.57
C LEU A 22 4.15 -1.44 8.22
N ILE A 23 2.89 -1.03 8.23
CA ILE A 23 2.20 -0.56 7.04
C ILE A 23 2.22 0.97 7.09
N ALA A 24 2.93 1.62 6.15
CA ALA A 24 3.12 3.07 6.19
C ALA A 24 3.27 3.68 4.81
N GLY A 25 2.88 4.96 4.71
CA GLY A 25 3.01 5.78 3.51
C GLY A 25 2.00 6.91 3.51
N PRO A 26 2.03 7.78 2.49
CA PRO A 26 1.15 8.92 2.40
C PRO A 26 -0.30 8.48 2.18
N CYS A 27 -1.26 9.27 2.69
CA CYS A 27 -2.67 8.92 2.63
C CYS A 27 -3.17 8.72 1.20
N ALA A 28 -2.76 9.60 0.28
CA ALA A 28 -3.07 9.58 -1.14
C ALA A 28 -1.78 9.64 -1.95
N LEU A 29 -1.83 9.12 -3.17
CA LEU A 29 -0.73 9.15 -4.12
C LEU A 29 -0.75 10.50 -4.86
N GLU A 30 0.19 11.37 -4.53
CA GLU A 30 0.22 12.75 -5.03
C GLU A 30 1.01 12.90 -6.34
N SER A 31 2.18 12.27 -6.42
CA SER A 31 3.02 12.23 -7.62
C SER A 31 4.00 11.07 -7.56
N ARG A 32 4.59 10.72 -8.72
CA ARG A 32 5.63 9.68 -8.81
C ARG A 32 6.85 10.01 -7.93
N ALA A 33 7.35 11.25 -8.01
CA ALA A 33 8.52 11.67 -7.24
C ALA A 33 8.26 11.55 -5.73
N HIS A 34 7.12 12.08 -5.27
CA HIS A 34 6.74 11.99 -3.85
C HIS A 34 6.62 10.54 -3.37
N ALA A 35 6.05 9.65 -4.19
CA ALA A 35 5.89 8.24 -3.84
C ALA A 35 7.23 7.53 -3.67
N LEU A 36 8.15 7.70 -4.63
CA LEU A 36 9.48 7.09 -4.59
C LEU A 36 10.33 7.66 -3.44
N GLU A 37 10.33 8.98 -3.24
CA GLU A 37 11.06 9.62 -2.13
C GLU A 37 10.55 9.15 -0.77
N THR A 38 9.22 9.07 -0.59
CA THR A 38 8.62 8.63 0.68
C THR A 38 8.88 7.15 0.92
N ALA A 39 8.74 6.30 -0.11
CA ALA A 39 9.02 4.88 -0.01
C ALA A 39 10.49 4.63 0.35
N HIS A 40 11.43 5.35 -0.29
CA HIS A 40 12.86 5.28 0.02
C HIS A 40 13.14 5.60 1.49
N ALA A 41 12.63 6.73 1.99
CA ALA A 41 12.85 7.14 3.38
C ALA A 41 12.27 6.13 4.38
N LEU A 42 11.09 5.59 4.11
CA LEU A 42 10.47 4.55 4.95
C LEU A 42 11.28 3.25 4.93
N CYS A 43 11.79 2.83 3.77
CA CYS A 43 12.65 1.66 3.66
C CYS A 43 13.95 1.84 4.47
N GLU A 44 14.62 2.98 4.37
CA GLU A 44 15.83 3.25 5.16
C GLU A 44 15.58 3.24 6.66
N ILE A 45 14.48 3.87 7.11
CA ILE A 45 14.11 3.91 8.53
C ILE A 45 13.81 2.51 9.05
N THR A 46 12.98 1.74 8.33
CA THR A 46 12.58 0.40 8.76
C THR A 46 13.73 -0.60 8.72
N ALA A 47 14.62 -0.51 7.73
CA ALA A 47 15.85 -1.30 7.67
C ALA A 47 16.76 -1.04 8.88
N ARG A 48 16.98 0.23 9.25
CA ARG A 48 17.77 0.60 10.43
C ARG A 48 17.18 0.09 11.74
N LEU A 49 15.85 -0.02 11.82
CA LEU A 49 15.12 -0.50 12.98
C LEU A 49 14.90 -2.03 12.98
N GLY A 50 15.27 -2.74 11.90
CA GLY A 50 15.01 -4.16 11.75
C GLY A 50 13.52 -4.51 11.64
N LEU A 51 12.70 -3.60 11.11
CA LEU A 51 11.27 -3.79 10.91
C LEU A 51 10.96 -4.15 9.46
N GLY A 52 9.94 -4.99 9.24
CA GLY A 52 9.36 -5.16 7.91
C GLY A 52 8.52 -3.94 7.52
N LEU A 53 8.44 -3.65 6.22
CA LEU A 53 7.63 -2.54 5.67
C LEU A 53 6.71 -3.05 4.56
N ILE A 54 5.46 -2.61 4.59
CA ILE A 54 4.55 -2.61 3.44
C ILE A 54 4.23 -1.14 3.14
N TYR A 55 4.62 -0.67 1.96
CA TYR A 55 4.33 0.71 1.54
C TYR A 55 2.86 0.88 1.20
N LYS A 56 2.21 1.91 1.73
CA LYS A 56 0.79 2.19 1.51
C LYS A 56 0.56 3.55 0.86
N SER A 57 -0.23 3.58 -0.21
CA SER A 57 -0.85 4.83 -0.67
C SER A 57 -2.15 4.55 -1.44
N SER A 58 -3.08 5.50 -1.43
CA SER A 58 -4.37 5.39 -2.16
C SER A 58 -4.31 6.13 -3.50
N PHE A 59 -4.68 5.48 -4.60
CA PHE A 59 -4.81 6.14 -5.90
C PHE A 59 -6.13 6.95 -6.03
N ASP A 60 -7.14 6.60 -5.24
CA ASP A 60 -8.47 7.23 -5.20
C ASP A 60 -8.99 7.39 -3.76
N LYS A 61 -9.59 8.54 -3.46
CA LYS A 61 -10.26 8.86 -2.20
C LYS A 61 -11.77 8.95 -2.46
N ALA A 62 -12.43 7.80 -2.56
CA ALA A 62 -13.86 7.71 -2.90
C ALA A 62 -14.82 8.29 -1.83
N ASN A 63 -14.35 8.52 -0.61
CA ASN A 63 -15.16 8.97 0.53
C ASN A 63 -15.08 10.49 0.79
N ARG A 64 -14.88 11.32 -0.24
CA ARG A 64 -14.89 12.79 -0.08
C ARG A 64 -16.31 13.32 0.02
N THR A 65 -16.52 14.24 0.96
CA THR A 65 -17.81 14.87 1.25
C THR A 65 -18.25 15.91 0.21
N SER A 66 -17.33 16.39 -0.63
CA SER A 66 -17.60 17.34 -1.72
C SER A 66 -17.27 16.70 -3.07
N LEU A 67 -18.21 16.82 -4.03
CA LEU A 67 -18.07 16.29 -5.39
C LEU A 67 -16.89 16.91 -6.16
N GLY A 68 -16.51 18.15 -5.84
CA GLY A 68 -15.40 18.86 -6.50
C GLY A 68 -14.04 18.62 -5.86
N ALA A 69 -13.96 17.82 -4.79
CA ALA A 69 -12.70 17.59 -4.09
C ALA A 69 -11.77 16.68 -4.91
N ASN A 70 -10.48 17.02 -4.97
CA ASN A 70 -9.48 16.19 -5.62
C ASN A 70 -9.46 14.78 -4.98
N ARG A 71 -9.73 13.76 -5.77
CA ARG A 71 -9.79 12.36 -5.34
C ARG A 71 -8.46 11.62 -5.45
N GLY A 72 -7.42 12.23 -6.02
CA GLY A 72 -6.15 11.58 -6.31
C GLY A 72 -5.92 11.50 -7.82
N ILE A 73 -4.83 10.85 -8.20
CA ILE A 73 -4.41 10.76 -9.62
C ILE A 73 -5.14 9.65 -10.39
N GLY A 74 -5.95 8.83 -9.71
CA GLY A 74 -6.75 7.78 -10.31
C GLY A 74 -5.96 6.51 -10.65
N MET A 75 -6.68 5.45 -11.00
CA MET A 75 -6.11 4.11 -11.19
C MET A 75 -5.11 4.05 -12.37
N THR A 76 -5.48 4.58 -13.53
CA THR A 76 -4.64 4.53 -14.74
C THR A 76 -3.25 5.15 -14.55
N ALA A 77 -3.16 6.26 -13.82
CA ALA A 77 -1.88 6.91 -13.53
C ALA A 77 -1.22 6.38 -12.24
N GLY A 78 -2.02 5.93 -11.28
CA GLY A 78 -1.53 5.51 -9.96
C GLY A 78 -0.93 4.11 -9.93
N LEU A 79 -1.52 3.13 -10.63
CA LEU A 79 -1.03 1.75 -10.60
C LEU A 79 0.39 1.60 -11.13
N PRO A 80 0.79 2.23 -12.26
CA PRO A 80 2.18 2.18 -12.72
C PRO A 80 3.18 2.70 -11.69
N ILE A 81 2.81 3.75 -10.93
CA ILE A 81 3.67 4.33 -9.90
C ILE A 81 3.79 3.38 -8.69
N LEU A 82 2.69 2.74 -8.29
CA LEU A 82 2.73 1.77 -7.19
C LEU A 82 3.54 0.52 -7.56
N ALA A 83 3.41 0.04 -8.79
CA ALA A 83 4.24 -1.05 -9.32
C ALA A 83 5.73 -0.66 -9.33
N GLU A 84 6.03 0.57 -9.75
CA GLU A 84 7.41 1.07 -9.76
C GLU A 84 8.00 1.19 -8.34
N VAL A 85 7.23 1.65 -7.35
CA VAL A 85 7.68 1.68 -5.95
C VAL A 85 8.09 0.28 -5.48
N ARG A 86 7.28 -0.74 -5.81
CA ARG A 86 7.56 -2.14 -5.51
C ARG A 86 8.85 -2.62 -6.20
N GLU A 87 9.02 -2.30 -7.47
CA GLU A 87 10.20 -2.70 -8.25
C GLU A 87 11.49 -2.03 -7.78
N VAL A 88 11.45 -0.72 -7.54
CA VAL A 88 12.63 0.10 -7.19
C VAL A 88 13.10 -0.18 -5.77
N HIS A 89 12.18 -0.34 -4.81
CA HIS A 89 12.52 -0.49 -3.40
C HIS A 89 12.45 -1.92 -2.88
N GLY A 90 11.85 -2.85 -3.65
CA GLY A 90 11.71 -4.25 -3.24
C GLY A 90 10.82 -4.46 -2.02
N CYS A 91 10.07 -3.45 -1.57
CA CYS A 91 9.13 -3.57 -0.48
C CYS A 91 7.72 -3.88 -1.01
N PRO A 92 6.93 -4.73 -0.32
CA PRO A 92 5.56 -4.96 -0.71
C PRO A 92 4.70 -3.70 -0.67
N VAL A 93 3.70 -3.61 -1.55
CA VAL A 93 2.81 -2.46 -1.68
C VAL A 93 1.36 -2.85 -1.38
N ILE A 94 0.63 -1.95 -0.73
CA ILE A 94 -0.80 -2.05 -0.44
C ILE A 94 -1.55 -0.80 -0.92
N THR A 95 -2.72 -1.00 -1.52
CA THR A 95 -3.66 0.07 -1.85
C THR A 95 -5.10 -0.38 -1.64
N ASP A 96 -6.01 0.56 -1.49
CA ASP A 96 -7.45 0.32 -1.31
C ASP A 96 -8.21 0.24 -2.63
N VAL A 97 -9.21 -0.64 -2.67
CA VAL A 97 -10.14 -0.80 -3.78
C VAL A 97 -11.55 -0.37 -3.34
N HIS A 98 -12.30 0.27 -4.24
CA HIS A 98 -13.64 0.82 -3.97
C HIS A 98 -14.75 0.09 -4.71
N GLY A 99 -14.42 -0.96 -5.47
CA GLY A 99 -15.37 -1.79 -6.21
C GLY A 99 -14.76 -3.13 -6.65
N PRO A 100 -15.56 -4.19 -6.83
CA PRO A 100 -15.06 -5.51 -7.24
C PRO A 100 -14.32 -5.52 -8.58
N ASP A 101 -14.73 -4.63 -9.51
CA ASP A 101 -14.13 -4.44 -10.82
C ASP A 101 -12.67 -3.93 -10.75
N GLN A 102 -12.30 -3.29 -9.63
CA GLN A 102 -10.93 -2.80 -9.40
C GLN A 102 -10.00 -3.91 -8.90
N CYS A 103 -10.51 -4.99 -8.31
CA CYS A 103 -9.68 -5.99 -7.64
C CYS A 103 -8.64 -6.63 -8.57
N ALA A 104 -9.06 -7.10 -9.74
CA ALA A 104 -8.17 -7.75 -10.70
C ALA A 104 -7.06 -6.82 -11.22
N PRO A 105 -7.36 -5.63 -11.80
CA PRO A 105 -6.31 -4.75 -12.31
C PRO A 105 -5.41 -4.19 -11.21
N VAL A 106 -5.94 -3.91 -10.01
CA VAL A 106 -5.12 -3.40 -8.89
C VAL A 106 -4.17 -4.48 -8.38
N ALA A 107 -4.60 -5.75 -8.33
CA ALA A 107 -3.76 -6.87 -7.90
C ALA A 107 -2.57 -7.15 -8.83
N GLU A 108 -2.59 -6.66 -10.08
CA GLU A 108 -1.43 -6.73 -10.97
C GLU A 108 -0.30 -5.78 -10.54
N ALA A 109 -0.61 -4.71 -9.79
CA ALA A 109 0.33 -3.66 -9.41
C ALA A 109 0.78 -3.70 -7.95
N VAL A 110 0.04 -4.37 -7.06
CA VAL A 110 0.29 -4.38 -5.60
C VAL A 110 0.22 -5.79 -5.01
N ASP A 111 0.82 -5.97 -3.83
CA ASP A 111 0.88 -7.28 -3.16
C ASP A 111 -0.31 -7.50 -2.21
N VAL A 112 -1.01 -6.43 -1.80
CA VAL A 112 -2.16 -6.49 -0.89
C VAL A 112 -3.27 -5.55 -1.35
N LEU A 113 -4.50 -6.06 -1.38
CA LEU A 113 -5.71 -5.25 -1.55
C LEU A 113 -6.30 -4.92 -0.18
N GLN A 114 -6.55 -3.63 0.08
CA GLN A 114 -7.25 -3.18 1.27
C GLN A 114 -8.72 -2.94 0.96
N ILE A 115 -9.61 -3.47 1.80
CA ILE A 115 -11.05 -3.15 1.77
C ILE A 115 -11.29 -1.96 2.73
N PRO A 116 -11.73 -0.79 2.23
CA PRO A 116 -12.19 0.32 3.06
C PRO A 116 -13.25 -0.10 4.09
N ALA A 117 -13.20 0.49 5.28
CA ALA A 117 -14.12 0.14 6.37
C ALA A 117 -15.61 0.42 6.10
N PHE A 118 -15.93 1.27 5.11
CA PHE A 118 -17.31 1.66 4.79
C PHE A 118 -17.96 0.78 3.71
N LEU A 119 -17.25 -0.25 3.22
CA LEU A 119 -17.73 -1.24 2.25
C LEU A 119 -18.05 -2.56 2.94
#